data_AF-A0A176J6H5-F1
#
_entry.id   AF-A0A176J6H5-F1
#
_cell.length_a   1.000
_cell.length_b   1.000
_cell.length_c   1.000
_cell.angle_alpha   90.00
_cell.angle_beta   90.00
_cell.angle_gamma   90.00
#
_symmetry.space_group_name_H-M   'P 1'
#
loop_
_entity.id
_entity.type
_entity.pdbx_description
1 polymer ?
#
loop_
_entity_poly.entity_id
_entity_poly.type
_entity_poly.pdbx_seq_one_letter_code
_entity_poly.pdbx_strand_id
1 'polypeptide(L)'
;MKKILISAILLAGIAAGCMPQTETFSEIYGKNLNKVTEIHLTKGNGETKTIKEKSKVKEFLANLKNVKFIPDKNQDKGAGYAYSIKLFEGKTEMLFFSTNRIKDYNYHSNPEVSSIADEAWAK
;
A
#
# COMPACT_ATOMS: atom_id res chain seq x y z
N MET A 1 36.83 -12.96 -50.27
CA MET A 1 36.28 -13.77 -49.15
C MET A 1 36.84 -13.26 -47.83
N LYS A 2 36.03 -12.67 -46.96
CA LYS A 2 36.26 -12.63 -45.50
C LYS A 2 34.97 -12.13 -44.84
N LYS A 3 34.31 -13.05 -44.13
CA LYS A 3 33.05 -12.85 -43.43
C LYS A 3 33.35 -12.05 -42.17
N ILE A 4 32.79 -10.85 -42.03
CA ILE A 4 32.84 -10.11 -40.77
C ILE A 4 31.61 -10.56 -39.97
N LEU A 5 31.83 -11.41 -38.97
CA LEU A 5 30.84 -11.75 -37.96
C LEU A 5 30.56 -10.50 -37.13
N ILE A 6 29.36 -9.94 -37.26
CA ILE A 6 28.87 -8.91 -36.34
C ILE A 6 28.29 -9.64 -35.13
N SER A 7 29.05 -9.62 -34.05
CA SER A 7 28.68 -10.12 -32.73
C SER A 7 27.39 -9.45 -32.25
N ALA A 8 26.35 -10.23 -31.98
CA ALA A 8 25.15 -9.76 -31.31
C ALA A 8 25.48 -9.48 -29.84
N ILE A 9 25.52 -8.21 -29.47
CA ILE A 9 25.63 -7.75 -28.08
C ILE A 9 24.33 -8.10 -27.36
N LEU A 10 24.39 -9.13 -26.52
CA LEU A 10 23.34 -9.47 -25.58
C LEU A 10 23.38 -8.43 -24.44
N LEU A 11 22.59 -7.37 -24.58
CA LEU A 11 22.41 -6.37 -23.51
C LEU A 11 21.48 -6.96 -22.44
N ALA A 12 22.02 -7.87 -21.61
CA ALA A 12 21.35 -8.33 -20.40
C ALA A 12 21.51 -7.27 -19.30
N GLY A 13 20.70 -6.20 -19.39
CA GLY A 13 20.53 -5.25 -18.30
C GLY A 13 19.80 -5.94 -17.16
N ILE A 14 20.53 -6.27 -16.08
CA ILE A 14 19.94 -6.79 -14.85
C ILE A 14 19.06 -5.67 -14.28
N ALA A 15 17.74 -5.79 -14.46
CA ALA A 15 16.78 -4.96 -13.74
C ALA A 15 16.80 -5.40 -12.28
N ALA A 16 17.79 -4.92 -11.51
CA ALA A 16 17.73 -4.99 -10.07
C ALA A 16 16.53 -4.11 -9.65
N GLY A 17 15.37 -4.73 -9.46
CA GLY A 17 14.20 -4.06 -8.90
C GLY A 17 14.63 -3.43 -7.59
N CYS A 18 14.58 -2.10 -7.51
CA CYS A 18 14.89 -1.39 -6.28
C CYS A 18 13.85 -1.83 -5.23
N MET A 19 14.29 -2.57 -4.21
CA MET A 19 13.42 -2.90 -3.08
C MET A 19 13.08 -1.60 -2.33
N PRO A 20 11.83 -1.42 -1.89
CA PRO A 20 11.47 -0.28 -1.08
C PRO A 20 12.24 -0.30 0.23
N GLN A 21 12.38 0.87 0.85
CA GLN A 21 12.94 0.99 2.20
C GLN A 21 11.80 1.02 3.23
N THR A 22 12.15 0.94 4.51
CA THR A 22 11.15 1.16 5.57
C THR A 22 10.76 2.62 5.59
N GLU A 23 9.48 2.89 5.37
CA GLU A 23 8.91 4.23 5.29
C GLU A 23 7.60 4.28 6.08
N THR A 24 7.21 5.47 6.53
CA THR A 24 5.88 5.72 7.09
C THR A 24 4.81 5.70 6.00
N PHE A 25 3.56 5.46 6.38
CA PHE A 25 2.44 5.55 5.44
C PHE A 25 2.42 6.88 4.68
N SER A 26 2.69 7.99 5.37
CA SER A 26 2.67 9.32 4.76
C SER A 26 3.74 9.51 3.68
N GLU A 27 4.93 8.96 3.89
CA GLU A 27 6.02 8.95 2.91
C GLU A 27 5.64 8.09 1.69
N ILE A 28 5.10 6.88 1.92
CA ILE A 28 4.66 5.97 0.84
C ILE A 28 3.51 6.57 0.02
N TYR A 29 2.56 7.24 0.68
CA TYR A 29 1.43 7.89 0.03
C TYR A 29 1.90 9.07 -0.83
N GLY A 30 2.88 9.84 -0.35
CA GLY A 30 3.57 10.90 -1.12
C GLY A 30 2.68 12.07 -1.55
N LYS A 31 1.44 12.14 -1.05
CA LYS A 31 0.44 13.15 -1.39
C LYS A 31 -0.16 13.75 -0.12
N ASN A 32 -0.91 14.84 -0.28
CA ASN A 32 -1.61 15.48 0.83
C ASN A 32 -2.80 14.63 1.29
N LEU A 33 -2.70 14.01 2.48
CA LEU A 33 -3.77 13.21 3.09
C LEU A 33 -5.06 14.01 3.36
N ASN A 34 -4.98 15.35 3.47
CA ASN A 34 -6.15 16.20 3.73
C ASN A 34 -7.17 16.22 2.58
N LYS A 35 -6.79 15.71 1.40
CA LYS A 35 -7.68 15.59 0.25
C LYS A 35 -8.59 14.35 0.31
N VAL A 36 -8.26 13.38 1.17
CA VAL A 36 -9.09 12.19 1.34
C VAL A 36 -10.39 12.58 2.02
N THR A 37 -11.51 12.24 1.38
CA THR A 37 -12.86 12.54 1.86
C THR A 37 -13.61 11.30 2.31
N GLU A 38 -13.16 10.11 1.90
CA GLU A 38 -13.86 8.86 2.12
C GLU A 38 -12.87 7.69 2.23
N ILE A 39 -13.21 6.73 3.11
CA ILE A 39 -12.41 5.53 3.36
C ILE A 39 -13.35 4.33 3.26
N HIS A 40 -12.97 3.33 2.46
CA HIS A 40 -13.64 2.03 2.45
C HIS A 40 -12.75 1.02 3.14
N LEU A 41 -13.30 0.33 4.13
CA LEU A 41 -12.67 -0.77 4.84
C LEU A 41 -13.36 -2.06 4.42
N THR A 42 -12.58 -3.08 4.10
CA THR A 42 -13.06 -4.44 3.87
C THR A 42 -12.28 -5.39 4.76
N LYS A 43 -12.97 -6.13 5.63
CA LYS A 43 -12.38 -7.18 6.46
C LYS A 43 -11.98 -8.38 5.61
N GLY A 44 -11.07 -9.21 6.12
CA GLY A 44 -10.67 -10.47 5.49
C GLY A 44 -11.83 -11.47 5.28
N ASN A 45 -12.94 -11.31 6.00
CA ASN A 45 -14.18 -12.09 5.82
C ASN A 45 -15.14 -11.50 4.76
N GLY A 46 -14.78 -10.38 4.12
CA GLY A 46 -15.57 -9.72 3.08
C GLY A 46 -16.58 -8.68 3.57
N GLU A 47 -16.79 -8.52 4.88
CA GLU A 47 -17.61 -7.42 5.40
C GLU A 47 -17.00 -6.07 5.01
N THR A 48 -17.84 -5.08 4.69
CA THR A 48 -17.40 -3.74 4.28
C THR A 48 -17.97 -2.64 5.18
N LYS A 49 -17.21 -1.56 5.33
CA LYS A 49 -17.63 -0.33 6.01
C LYS A 49 -17.12 0.89 5.24
N THR A 50 -17.98 1.88 5.03
CA THR A 50 -17.62 3.14 4.39
C THR A 50 -17.66 4.27 5.41
N ILE A 51 -16.58 5.05 5.49
CA ILE A 51 -16.44 6.20 6.39
C ILE A 51 -16.41 7.47 5.54
N LYS A 52 -17.42 8.33 5.70
CA LYS A 52 -17.56 9.63 5.02
C LYS A 52 -17.56 10.82 5.97
N GLU A 53 -17.71 10.56 7.27
CA GLU A 53 -17.72 11.63 8.28
C GLU A 53 -16.32 12.26 8.38
N LYS A 54 -16.21 13.56 8.10
CA LYS A 54 -14.94 14.26 7.98
C LYS A 54 -14.05 14.13 9.21
N SER A 55 -14.62 14.15 10.42
CA SER A 55 -13.93 13.92 11.70
C SER A 55 -13.30 12.53 11.75
N LYS A 56 -14.09 11.49 11.47
CA LYS A 56 -13.64 10.09 11.47
C LYS A 56 -12.58 9.82 10.40
N VAL A 57 -12.73 10.39 9.20
CA VAL A 57 -11.72 10.29 8.14
C VAL A 57 -10.40 10.92 8.59
N LYS A 58 -10.45 12.12 9.18
CA LYS A 58 -9.24 12.80 9.70
C LYS A 58 -8.58 12.03 10.83
N GLU A 59 -9.35 11.50 11.77
CA GLU A 59 -8.85 10.69 12.88
C GLU A 59 -8.13 9.44 12.37
N PHE A 60 -8.77 8.68 11.46
CA PHE A 60 -8.18 7.50 10.84
C PHE A 60 -6.83 7.82 10.18
N LEU A 61 -6.78 8.87 9.36
CA LEU A 61 -5.56 9.24 8.64
C LEU A 61 -4.48 9.80 9.58
N ALA A 62 -4.87 10.48 10.65
CA ALA A 62 -3.94 11.00 11.65
C ALA A 62 -3.24 9.87 12.41
N ASN A 63 -3.97 8.78 12.71
CA ASN A 63 -3.40 7.59 13.35
C ASN A 63 -2.52 6.80 12.36
N LEU A 64 -2.94 6.71 11.10
CA LEU A 64 -2.23 5.93 10.09
C LEU A 64 -0.93 6.59 9.58
N LYS A 65 -0.87 7.93 9.51
CA LYS A 65 0.21 8.66 8.80
C LYS A 65 1.64 8.25 9.19
N ASN A 66 1.86 7.92 10.47
CA ASN A 66 3.18 7.64 11.04
C ASN A 66 3.47 6.13 11.14
N VAL A 67 2.51 5.28 10.78
CA VAL A 67 2.67 3.83 10.82
C VAL A 67 3.76 3.44 9.83
N LYS A 68 4.77 2.69 10.31
CA LYS A 68 5.90 2.26 9.49
C LYS A 68 5.59 0.96 8.77
N PHE A 69 5.93 0.90 7.49
CA PHE A 69 5.83 -0.29 6.67
C PHE A 69 7.22 -0.83 6.41
N ILE A 70 7.48 -2.04 6.91
CA ILE A 70 8.76 -2.72 6.76
C ILE A 70 8.62 -3.69 5.59
N PRO A 71 9.35 -3.48 4.47
CA PRO A 71 9.28 -4.34 3.30
C PRO A 71 9.61 -5.79 3.62
N ASP A 72 8.84 -6.73 3.08
CA ASP A 72 9.18 -8.14 3.17
C ASP A 72 10.40 -8.43 2.28
N LYS A 73 11.32 -9.29 2.73
CA LYS A 73 12.43 -9.73 1.89
C LYS A 73 11.95 -10.59 0.71
N ASN A 74 10.84 -11.32 0.90
CA ASN A 74 10.25 -12.16 -0.13
C ASN A 74 9.02 -11.47 -0.74
N GLN A 75 9.24 -10.81 -1.87
CA GLN A 75 8.18 -10.12 -2.61
C GLN A 75 7.28 -11.05 -3.43
N ASP A 76 7.61 -12.34 -3.54
CA ASP A 76 6.79 -13.33 -4.29
C ASP A 76 5.67 -13.94 -3.45
N LYS A 77 5.75 -13.81 -2.12
CA LYS A 77 4.74 -14.37 -1.20
C LYS A 77 3.61 -13.38 -0.97
N GLY A 78 2.45 -13.67 -1.53
CA GLY A 78 1.19 -13.08 -1.07
C GLY A 78 0.75 -13.75 0.23
N ALA A 79 0.66 -12.99 1.32
CA ALA A 79 0.01 -13.44 2.55
C ALA A 79 -1.43 -12.92 2.61
N GLY A 80 -2.32 -13.66 3.29
CA GLY A 80 -3.66 -13.15 3.62
C GLY A 80 -3.58 -11.85 4.42
N TYR A 81 -4.65 -11.05 4.38
CA TYR A 81 -4.73 -9.76 5.07
C TYR A 81 -5.95 -9.70 5.98
N ALA A 82 -5.85 -8.99 7.11
CA ALA A 82 -6.97 -8.79 8.02
C ALA A 82 -7.93 -7.71 7.48
N TYR A 83 -7.37 -6.69 6.83
CA TYR A 83 -8.09 -5.58 6.24
C TYR A 83 -7.51 -5.20 4.88
N SER A 84 -8.39 -4.76 3.99
CA SER A 84 -8.04 -3.92 2.86
C SER A 84 -8.75 -2.58 2.97
N ILE A 85 -8.07 -1.52 2.54
CA ILE A 85 -8.44 -0.13 2.73
C ILE A 85 -8.32 0.60 1.39
N LYS A 86 -9.36 1.35 1.02
CA LYS A 86 -9.35 2.28 -0.12
C LYS A 86 -9.56 3.70 0.38
N LEU A 87 -8.72 4.61 -0.08
CA LEU A 87 -8.83 6.05 0.18
C LEU A 87 -9.37 6.75 -1.06
N PHE A 88 -10.32 7.66 -0.88
CA PHE A 88 -10.95 8.39 -1.98
C PHE A 88 -10.91 9.92 -1.79
N GLU A 89 -10.75 10.64 -2.89
CA GLU A 89 -11.04 12.09 -3.02
C GLU A 89 -12.30 12.21 -3.90
N GLY A 90 -13.46 12.39 -3.26
CA GLY A 90 -14.75 12.29 -3.93
C GLY A 90 -14.96 10.91 -4.57
N LYS A 91 -15.03 10.85 -5.90
CA LYS A 91 -15.20 9.59 -6.66
C LYS A 91 -13.87 8.97 -7.13
N THR A 92 -12.74 9.64 -6.88
CA THR A 92 -11.43 9.20 -7.36
C THR A 92 -10.76 8.34 -6.30
N GLU A 93 -10.42 7.08 -6.64
CA GLU A 93 -9.59 6.22 -5.78
C GLU A 93 -8.16 6.76 -5.77
N MET A 94 -7.65 7.08 -4.57
CA MET A 94 -6.34 7.69 -4.37
C MET A 94 -5.26 6.66 -4.04
N LEU A 95 -5.63 5.65 -3.25
CA LEU A 95 -4.77 4.54 -2.88
C LEU A 95 -5.63 3.35 -2.42
N PHE A 96 -5.22 2.16 -2.83
CA PHE A 96 -5.67 0.89 -2.27
C PHE A 96 -4.49 0.17 -1.61
N PHE A 97 -4.71 -0.36 -0.41
CA PHE A 97 -3.71 -1.11 0.33
C PHE A 97 -4.34 -2.10 1.31
N SER A 98 -3.56 -3.05 1.81
CA SER A 98 -3.93 -3.97 2.87
C SER A 98 -2.95 -3.88 4.04
N THR A 99 -3.20 -4.64 5.09
CA THR A 99 -2.34 -4.70 6.29
C THR A 99 -0.90 -5.12 5.98
N ASN A 100 -0.64 -5.73 4.82
CA ASN A 100 0.65 -6.29 4.42
C ASN A 100 1.06 -5.93 2.99
N ARG A 101 0.32 -5.07 2.28
CA ARG A 101 0.63 -4.71 0.90
C ARG A 101 0.22 -3.29 0.61
N ILE A 102 1.12 -2.52 0.01
CA ILE A 102 0.81 -1.19 -0.52
C ILE A 102 1.35 -1.11 -1.93
N LYS A 103 0.51 -0.71 -2.90
CA LYS A 103 0.84 -0.75 -4.33
C LYS A 103 1.28 -2.17 -4.72
N ASP A 104 2.47 -2.31 -5.31
CA ASP A 104 2.99 -3.57 -5.81
C ASP A 104 3.93 -4.28 -4.83
N TYR A 105 4.13 -3.74 -3.63
CA TYR A 105 5.10 -4.26 -2.67
C TYR A 105 4.43 -4.91 -1.47
N ASN A 106 4.98 -6.05 -1.07
CA ASN A 106 4.64 -6.76 0.14
C ASN A 106 5.46 -6.23 1.32
N TYR A 107 4.81 -6.11 2.45
CA TYR A 107 5.35 -5.65 3.71
C TYR A 107 5.02 -6.68 4.78
N HIS A 108 5.77 -6.67 5.89
CA HIS A 108 5.33 -7.40 7.08
C HIS A 108 3.91 -6.97 7.46
N SER A 109 3.07 -7.96 7.82
CA SER A 109 1.72 -7.67 8.29
C SER A 109 1.78 -6.73 9.48
N ASN A 110 1.15 -5.57 9.35
CA ASN A 110 1.24 -4.51 10.33
C ASN A 110 0.01 -4.54 11.26
N PRO A 111 0.17 -4.95 12.54
CA PRO A 111 -0.92 -5.01 13.49
C PRO A 111 -1.50 -3.62 13.80
N GLU A 112 -0.71 -2.54 13.73
CA GLU A 112 -1.20 -1.17 13.98
C GLU A 112 -2.26 -0.77 12.95
N VAL A 113 -2.07 -1.14 11.68
CA VAL A 113 -3.06 -0.90 10.62
C VAL A 113 -4.36 -1.64 10.94
N SER A 114 -4.27 -2.85 11.45
CA SER A 114 -5.43 -3.66 11.82
C SER A 114 -6.18 -3.01 13.00
N SER A 115 -5.46 -2.60 14.05
CA SER A 115 -6.05 -1.91 15.20
C SER A 115 -6.74 -0.60 14.82
N ILE A 116 -6.12 0.21 13.95
CA ILE A 116 -6.74 1.45 13.46
C ILE A 116 -8.03 1.15 12.68
N ALA A 117 -8.04 0.09 11.86
CA ALA A 117 -9.24 -0.33 11.13
C ALA A 117 -10.33 -0.89 12.06
N ASP A 118 -9.98 -1.66 13.08
CA ASP A 118 -10.90 -2.17 14.10
C ASP A 118 -11.56 -1.03 14.90
N GLU A 119 -10.78 -0.04 15.35
CA GLU A 119 -11.30 1.14 16.05
C GLU A 119 -12.30 1.91 15.19
N ALA A 120 -11.97 2.08 13.91
CA ALA A 120 -12.86 2.72 12.94
C ALA A 120 -14.10 1.88 12.63
N TRP A 121 -14.05 0.56 12.84
CA TRP A 121 -15.18 -0.34 12.71
C TRP A 121 -16.15 -0.27 13.90
N ALA A 122 -15.61 -0.19 15.11
CA ALA A 122 -16.39 -0.20 16.36
C ALA A 122 -17.18 1.10 16.62
N LYS A 123 -16.71 2.24 16.09
CA LYS A 123 -17.33 3.58 16.24
C LYS A 123 -18.30 3.95 15.12
#